data_AF-A0A7F8Q7L7-F1
#
_entry.id   AF-A0A7F8Q7L7-F1
#
_cell.length_a   1.000
_cell.length_b   1.000
_cell.length_c   1.000
_cell.angle_alpha   90.00
_cell.angle_beta   90.00
_cell.angle_gamma   90.00
#
_symmetry.space_group_name_H-M   'P 1'
#
loop_
_entity.id
_entity.type
_entity.pdbx_description
1 polymer ?
#
loop_
_entity_poly.entity_id
_entity_poly.type
_entity_poly.pdbx_seq_one_letter_code
_entity_poly.pdbx_strand_id
1 'polypeptide(L)'
;MDVLVPSVSLQLVKSFLKSQGLEYSVTIEDLQALLDNEDEEMQHNEGQERSNNSFNYGAYHSLEAIYREMDSIAGDFPELASRVKIGHSFENRPMYVLKVSPQALQEA
;
A
#
# COMPACT_ATOMS: atom_id res chain seq x y z
N MET A 1 -18.52 -14.51 -3.59
CA MET A 1 -17.45 -14.70 -2.58
C MET A 1 -16.21 -14.99 -3.37
N ASP A 2 -15.11 -14.31 -3.07
CA ASP A 2 -13.84 -14.52 -3.76
C ASP A 2 -12.89 -15.29 -2.85
N VAL A 3 -12.16 -16.24 -3.43
CA VAL A 3 -11.20 -17.07 -2.71
C VAL A 3 -9.95 -17.22 -3.56
N LEU A 4 -8.79 -16.95 -2.96
CA LEU A 4 -7.51 -17.26 -3.57
C LEU A 4 -7.23 -18.76 -3.41
N VAL A 5 -7.02 -19.45 -4.53
CA VAL A 5 -6.69 -20.87 -4.55
C VAL A 5 -5.23 -21.03 -4.97
N PRO A 6 -4.33 -21.54 -4.10
CA PRO A 6 -2.97 -21.86 -4.50
C PRO A 6 -2.95 -22.83 -5.69
N SER A 7 -2.04 -22.63 -6.63
CA SER A 7 -1.94 -23.41 -7.87
C SER A 7 -1.89 -24.92 -7.61
N VAL A 8 -1.15 -25.34 -6.57
CA VAL A 8 -1.01 -26.74 -6.14
C VAL A 8 -2.33 -27.40 -5.72
N SER A 9 -3.31 -26.60 -5.27
CA SER A 9 -4.61 -27.08 -4.77
C SER A 9 -5.73 -26.93 -5.80
N LEU A 10 -5.46 -26.33 -6.97
CA LEU A 10 -6.47 -25.90 -7.92
C LEU A 10 -7.35 -27.04 -8.44
N GLN A 11 -6.77 -28.20 -8.77
CA GLN A 11 -7.54 -29.36 -9.25
C GLN A 11 -8.43 -29.97 -8.16
N LEU A 12 -7.95 -30.01 -6.92
CA LEU A 12 -8.69 -30.54 -5.78
C LEU A 12 -9.90 -29.65 -5.48
N VAL A 13 -9.71 -28.33 -5.46
CA VAL A 13 -10.79 -27.36 -5.21
C VAL A 13 -11.82 -27.38 -6.34
N LYS A 14 -11.39 -27.37 -7.62
CA LYS A 14 -12.33 -27.46 -8.75
C LYS A 14 -13.17 -28.74 -8.72
N SER A 15 -12.54 -29.87 -8.40
CA SER A 15 -13.23 -31.16 -8.25
C SER A 15 -14.24 -31.14 -7.11
N PHE A 16 -13.86 -30.57 -5.96
CA PHE A 16 -14.75 -30.42 -4.82
C PHE A 16 -15.98 -29.57 -5.15
N LEU A 17 -15.78 -28.37 -5.71
CA LEU A 17 -16.89 -27.46 -6.06
C LEU A 17 -17.88 -28.14 -7.02
N LYS A 18 -17.35 -28.81 -8.06
CA LYS A 18 -18.18 -29.57 -9.01
C LYS A 18 -18.96 -30.70 -8.33
N SER A 19 -18.34 -31.44 -7.41
CA SER A 19 -18.99 -32.54 -6.69
C SER A 19 -20.14 -32.07 -5.78
N GLN A 20 -20.05 -30.84 -5.26
CA GLN A 20 -21.06 -30.24 -4.39
C GLN A 20 -22.13 -29.46 -5.18
N GLY A 21 -22.03 -29.41 -6.52
CA GLY A 21 -22.95 -28.63 -7.35
C GLY A 21 -22.79 -27.12 -7.16
N LEU A 22 -21.61 -26.67 -6.71
CA LEU A 22 -21.30 -25.25 -6.53
C LEU A 22 -20.78 -24.66 -7.84
N GLU A 23 -21.51 -23.70 -8.37
CA GLU A 23 -21.07 -22.92 -9.52
C GLU A 23 -19.93 -21.98 -9.13
N TYR A 24 -18.97 -21.82 -10.05
CA TYR A 24 -17.86 -20.90 -9.88
C TYR A 24 -17.42 -20.34 -11.24
N SER A 25 -16.78 -19.18 -11.20
CA SER A 25 -16.05 -18.59 -12.31
C SER A 25 -14.62 -18.26 -11.86
N VAL A 26 -13.69 -18.23 -12.80
CA VAL A 26 -12.32 -17.78 -12.55
C VAL A 26 -12.29 -16.29 -12.85
N THR A 27 -12.05 -15.46 -11.84
CA THR A 27 -11.98 -13.99 -11.96
C THR A 27 -10.58 -13.52 -12.34
N ILE A 28 -9.55 -14.15 -11.77
CA ILE A 28 -8.14 -13.91 -12.06
C ILE A 28 -7.51 -15.26 -12.39
N GLU A 29 -6.97 -15.40 -13.59
CA GLU A 29 -6.36 -16.65 -14.05
C GLU A 29 -5.00 -16.90 -13.40
N ASP A 30 -4.18 -15.86 -13.34
CA ASP A 30 -2.84 -15.88 -12.75
C ASP A 30 -2.63 -14.64 -11.89
N LEU A 31 -2.58 -14.85 -10.58
CA LEU A 31 -2.29 -13.77 -9.63
C LEU A 31 -0.83 -13.30 -9.76
N GLN A 32 0.10 -14.19 -10.10
CA GLN A 32 1.52 -13.82 -10.20
C GLN A 32 1.75 -12.81 -11.30
N ALA A 33 1.10 -12.98 -12.47
CA ALA A 33 1.18 -12.02 -13.56
C ALA A 33 0.70 -10.61 -13.17
N LEU A 34 -0.30 -10.50 -12.28
CA LEU A 34 -0.76 -9.19 -11.79
C LEU A 34 0.25 -8.58 -10.79
N LEU A 35 0.86 -9.40 -9.93
CA LEU A 35 1.90 -8.95 -9.00
C LEU A 35 3.17 -8.52 -9.75
N ASP A 36 3.54 -9.23 -10.80
CA ASP A 36 4.70 -8.88 -11.64
C ASP A 36 4.49 -7.52 -12.31
N ASN A 37 3.28 -7.25 -12.83
CA ASN A 37 2.93 -5.94 -13.38
C ASN A 37 2.97 -4.83 -12.31
N GLU A 38 2.46 -5.09 -11.10
CA GLU A 38 2.51 -4.14 -9.98
C GLU A 38 3.97 -3.80 -9.61
N ASP A 39 4.83 -4.81 -9.53
CA ASP A 39 6.25 -4.63 -9.23
C ASP A 39 6.97 -3.82 -10.32
N GLU A 40 6.67 -4.07 -11.60
CA GLU A 40 7.23 -3.30 -12.73
C GLU A 40 6.79 -1.83 -12.69
N GLU A 41 5.51 -1.55 -12.43
CA GLU A 41 4.98 -0.19 -12.31
C GLU A 41 5.61 0.57 -11.13
N MET A 42 5.74 -0.08 -9.97
CA MET A 42 6.39 0.52 -8.80
C MET A 42 7.87 0.84 -9.08
N GLN A 43 8.62 -0.09 -9.68
CA GLN A 43 10.03 0.12 -10.01
C GLN A 43 10.22 1.26 -11.01
N HIS A 44 9.32 1.35 -12.00
CA HIS A 44 9.31 2.44 -12.95
C HIS A 44 9.08 3.80 -12.26
N ASN A 45 8.05 3.87 -11.40
CA ASN A 45 7.72 5.09 -10.66
C ASN A 45 8.87 5.53 -9.75
N GLU A 46 9.46 4.63 -8.97
CA GLU A 46 10.59 4.96 -8.10
C GLU A 46 11.78 5.52 -8.88
N GLY A 47 12.02 5.00 -10.10
CA GLY A 47 13.03 5.53 -11.01
C GLY A 47 12.74 6.98 -11.44
N GLN A 48 11.49 7.29 -11.77
CA GLN A 48 11.05 8.61 -12.20
C GLN A 48 11.03 9.65 -11.07
N GLU A 49 10.60 9.28 -9.87
CA GLU A 49 10.58 10.20 -8.71
C GLU A 49 12.01 10.62 -8.33
N ARG A 50 12.98 9.69 -8.42
CA ARG A 50 14.41 9.99 -8.19
C ARG A 50 14.98 10.98 -9.20
N SER A 51 14.53 10.95 -10.46
CA SER A 51 15.01 11.89 -11.49
C SER A 51 14.32 13.25 -11.42
N ASN A 52 13.03 13.27 -11.08
CA ASN A 52 12.19 14.47 -11.14
C ASN A 52 12.06 15.20 -9.80
N ASN A 53 12.57 14.61 -8.71
CA ASN A 53 12.49 15.13 -7.35
C ASN A 53 11.06 15.55 -6.95
N SER A 54 10.08 14.75 -7.34
CA SER A 54 8.66 14.97 -7.10
C SER A 54 8.00 13.65 -6.76
N PHE A 55 7.07 13.66 -5.80
CA PHE A 55 6.31 12.50 -5.36
C PHE A 55 5.08 12.30 -6.24
N ASN A 56 4.91 11.09 -6.81
CA ASN A 56 3.77 10.73 -7.64
C ASN A 56 2.67 10.08 -6.79
N TYR A 57 1.68 10.85 -6.38
CA TYR A 57 0.53 10.37 -5.60
C TYR A 57 -0.38 9.35 -6.32
N GLY A 58 -0.17 9.10 -7.61
CA GLY A 58 -0.92 8.12 -8.40
C GLY A 58 -0.30 6.71 -8.44
N ALA A 59 0.79 6.47 -7.70
CA ALA A 59 1.51 5.19 -7.67
C ALA A 59 1.49 4.55 -6.28
N TYR A 60 1.86 3.26 -6.20
CA TYR A 60 2.20 2.61 -4.95
C TYR A 60 3.65 2.91 -4.55
N HIS A 61 3.91 2.91 -3.24
CA HIS A 61 5.22 3.27 -2.68
C HIS A 61 5.61 2.36 -1.52
N SER A 62 6.92 2.22 -1.32
CA SER A 62 7.47 1.64 -0.10
C SER A 62 7.13 2.48 1.15
N LEU A 63 7.07 1.82 2.31
CA LEU A 63 6.83 2.49 3.59
C LEU A 63 7.83 3.63 3.87
N GLU A 64 9.09 3.47 3.45
CA GLU A 64 10.13 4.48 3.62
C GLU A 64 9.83 5.74 2.79
N ALA A 65 9.39 5.58 1.54
CA ALA A 65 9.00 6.69 0.69
C ALA A 65 7.80 7.45 1.27
N ILE A 66 6.79 6.72 1.78
CA ILE A 66 5.64 7.32 2.47
C ILE A 66 6.11 8.12 3.70
N TYR A 67 7.03 7.58 4.50
CA TYR A 67 7.55 8.30 5.66
C TYR A 67 8.34 9.55 5.31
N ARG A 68 9.10 9.54 4.21
CA ARG A 68 9.77 10.73 3.68
C ARG A 68 8.75 11.77 3.22
N GLU A 69 7.71 11.35 2.50
CA GLU A 69 6.68 12.27 2.01
C GLU A 69 5.90 12.91 3.16
N MET A 70 5.58 12.15 4.21
CA MET A 70 5.00 12.72 5.44
C MET A 70 5.89 13.77 6.09
N ASP A 71 7.22 13.63 6.00
CA ASP A 71 8.17 14.63 6.50
C ASP A 71 8.19 15.87 5.59
N SER A 72 8.16 15.68 4.27
CA SER A 72 8.05 16.78 3.30
C SER A 72 6.80 17.61 3.54
N ILE A 73 5.63 16.97 3.66
CA ILE A 73 4.36 17.66 3.92
C ILE A 73 4.43 18.49 5.22
N ALA A 74 5.03 17.95 6.28
CA ALA A 74 5.19 18.69 7.54
C ALA A 74 6.20 19.84 7.42
N GLY A 75 7.23 19.69 6.58
CA GLY A 75 8.21 20.74 6.27
C GLY A 75 7.65 21.85 5.37
N ASP A 76 6.78 21.50 4.42
CA ASP A 76 6.15 22.43 3.48
C ASP A 76 5.03 23.25 4.13
N PHE A 77 4.35 22.68 5.13
CA PHE A 77 3.22 23.31 5.84
C PHE A 77 3.35 23.30 7.36
N PRO A 78 4.42 23.89 7.94
CA PRO A 78 4.73 23.75 9.37
C PRO A 78 3.68 24.35 10.32
N GLU A 79 2.94 25.37 9.87
CA GLU A 79 1.88 26.03 10.67
C GLU A 79 0.56 25.24 10.72
N LEU A 80 0.45 24.18 9.89
CA LEU A 80 -0.78 23.41 9.69
C LEU A 80 -0.58 21.92 9.95
N ALA A 81 0.58 21.36 9.59
CA ALA A 81 0.86 19.93 9.64
C ALA A 81 2.11 19.63 10.47
N SER A 82 2.06 18.56 11.26
CA SER A 82 3.21 18.02 11.97
C SER A 82 3.20 16.50 11.93
N ARG A 83 4.38 15.89 11.77
CA ARG A 83 4.56 14.44 11.83
C ARG A 83 4.89 14.02 13.26
N VAL A 84 4.04 13.19 13.85
CA VAL A 84 4.15 12.77 15.26
C VAL A 84 4.34 11.26 15.34
N LYS A 85 5.30 10.80 16.15
CA LYS A 85 5.50 9.39 16.45
C LYS A 85 4.62 8.98 17.63
N ILE A 86 3.73 8.01 17.43
CA ILE A 86 2.77 7.58 18.47
C ILE A 86 3.12 6.23 19.11
N GLY A 87 4.11 5.53 18.57
CA GLY A 87 4.53 4.24 19.11
C GLY A 87 5.40 3.47 18.13
N HIS A 88 5.46 2.15 18.34
CA HIS A 88 6.18 1.21 17.49
C HIS A 88 5.28 0.03 17.09
N SER A 89 5.47 -0.48 15.89
CA SER A 89 4.84 -1.72 15.43
C SER A 89 5.44 -2.94 16.15
N PHE A 90 4.88 -4.13 15.90
CA PHE A 90 5.42 -5.39 16.42
C PHE A 90 6.90 -5.61 16.04
N GLU A 91 7.27 -5.30 14.80
CA GLU A 91 8.66 -5.36 14.31
C GLU A 91 9.49 -4.13 14.70
N ASN A 92 9.04 -3.35 15.68
CA ASN A 92 9.71 -2.16 16.19
C ASN A 92 9.91 -1.03 15.15
N ARG A 93 9.02 -0.90 14.16
CA ARG A 93 9.03 0.22 13.21
C ARG A 93 8.28 1.42 13.82
N PRO A 94 8.75 2.67 13.69
CA PRO A 94 8.04 3.82 14.23
C PRO A 94 6.67 3.97 13.57
N MET A 95 5.62 4.21 14.35
CA MET A 95 4.28 4.53 13.85
C MET A 95 4.12 6.05 13.80
N TYR A 96 4.10 6.61 12.60
CA TYR A 96 3.90 8.05 12.38
C TYR A 96 2.45 8.37 12.05
N VAL A 97 1.99 9.52 12.52
CA VAL A 97 0.73 10.17 12.11
C VAL A 97 1.02 11.58 11.63
N LEU A 98 0.23 12.07 10.67
CA LEU A 98 0.18 13.49 10.33
C LEU A 98 -0.94 14.14 11.15
N LYS A 99 -0.58 15.05 12.05
CA LYS A 99 -1.53 15.90 12.77
C LYS A 99 -1.73 17.17 11.94
N VAL A 100 -2.95 17.36 11.44
CA VAL A 100 -3.35 18.56 10.70
C VAL A 100 -4.21 19.43 11.61
N SER A 101 -3.64 20.52 12.10
CA SER A 101 -4.33 21.49 12.94
C SER A 101 -3.62 22.84 12.85
N PRO A 102 -4.33 23.95 12.62
CA PRO A 102 -3.75 25.28 12.72
C PRO A 102 -3.12 25.50 14.10
N GLN A 103 -1.93 26.08 14.14
CA GLN A 103 -1.20 26.33 15.38
C GLN A 103 -1.99 27.18 16.39
N ALA A 104 -2.89 28.05 15.91
CA ALA A 104 -3.79 28.87 16.72
C ALA A 104 -4.79 28.09 17.61
N LEU A 105 -4.97 26.77 17.38
CA LEU A 105 -5.90 25.92 18.15
C LEU A 105 -5.19 24.98 19.14
N GLN A 106 -3.87 25.12 19.35
CA GLN A 106 -3.11 24.32 20.32
C GLN A 106 -2.91 24.99 21.68
N GLU A 107 -3.29 26.27 21.84
CA GLU A 107 -3.14 27.05 23.09
C GLU A 107 -4.48 27.45 23.75
N ALA A 108 -5.61 26.89 23.32
CA ALA A 108 -6.94 27.12 23.92
C ALA A 108 -7.47 25.86 24.63
#